data_AF-A0A975H5M3-F1
#
_entry.id   AF-A0A975H5M3-F1
#
_cell.length_a   1.000
_cell.length_b   1.000
_cell.length_c   1.000
_cell.angle_alpha   90.00
_cell.angle_beta   90.00
_cell.angle_gamma   90.00
#
_symmetry.space_group_name_H-M   'P 1'
#
loop_
_entity.id
_entity.type
_entity.pdbx_description
1 polymer ?
#
loop_
_entity_poly.entity_id
_entity_poly.type
_entity_poly.pdbx_seq_one_letter_code
_entity_poly.pdbx_strand_id
1 'polypeptide(L)'
;MDTKKLNIAETLESIRLEKRLNKGDFADKCGISKSFYSEIINKKRNLNVTTLEQICSNIDVPIEIFILKAINEDKIEDPERRRLVREIRPHMKKITDLLYSFS
;
A
#
# COMPACT_ATOMS: atom_id res chain seq x y z
N MET A 1 -6.59 -6.25 11.99
CA MET A 1 -6.51 -6.83 10.62
C MET A 1 -5.13 -7.46 10.44
N ASP A 2 -5.03 -8.72 10.00
CA ASP A 2 -3.73 -9.36 9.72
C ASP A 2 -3.21 -8.89 8.35
N THR A 3 -2.03 -8.28 8.32
CA THR A 3 -1.41 -7.73 7.12
C THR A 3 -0.70 -8.79 6.27
N LYS A 4 -0.59 -10.05 6.72
CA LYS A 4 0.09 -11.15 5.98
C LYS A 4 -0.50 -11.46 4.60
N LYS A 5 -1.77 -11.12 4.39
CA LYS A 5 -2.47 -11.30 3.10
C LYS A 5 -2.26 -10.13 2.13
N LEU A 6 -1.47 -9.12 2.51
CA LEU A 6 -1.20 -7.93 1.70
C LEU A 6 0.19 -7.96 1.06
N ASN A 7 0.29 -7.41 -0.15
CA ASN A 7 1.53 -7.15 -0.89
C ASN A 7 2.04 -5.72 -0.56
N ILE A 8 2.42 -5.51 0.70
CA ILE A 8 2.77 -4.18 1.23
C ILE A 8 4.01 -3.62 0.55
N ALA A 9 5.06 -4.43 0.39
CA ALA A 9 6.33 -4.03 -0.21
C ALA A 9 6.14 -3.54 -1.66
N GLU A 10 5.42 -4.32 -2.46
CA GLU A 10 5.10 -3.99 -3.85
C GLU A 10 4.25 -2.72 -3.94
N THR A 11 3.29 -2.56 -3.02
CA THR A 11 2.42 -1.37 -2.99
C THR A 11 3.19 -0.11 -2.63
N LEU A 12 4.10 -0.17 -1.64
CA LEU A 12 4.98 0.95 -1.28
C LEU A 12 5.88 1.36 -2.44
N GLU A 13 6.49 0.39 -3.14
CA GLU A 13 7.33 0.67 -4.31
C GLU A 13 6.50 1.25 -5.47
N SER A 14 5.27 0.77 -5.68
CA SER A 14 4.34 1.36 -6.68
C SER A 14 4.05 2.83 -6.37
N ILE A 15 3.66 3.14 -5.13
CA ILE A 15 3.36 4.52 -4.70
C ILE A 15 4.62 5.40 -4.80
N ARG A 16 5.79 4.87 -4.43
CA ARG A 16 7.07 5.59 -4.57
C ARG A 16 7.32 6.00 -6.02
N LEU A 17 7.12 5.08 -6.96
CA LEU A 17 7.29 5.34 -8.39
C LEU A 17 6.24 6.31 -8.92
N GLU A 18 4.97 6.18 -8.50
CA GLU A 18 3.88 7.11 -8.81
C GLU A 18 4.23 8.54 -8.36
N LYS A 19 4.83 8.70 -7.17
CA LYS A 19 5.30 9.98 -6.62
C LYS A 19 6.67 10.44 -7.15
N ARG A 20 7.32 9.66 -8.02
CA ARG A 20 8.64 9.94 -8.64
C ARG A 20 9.77 10.21 -7.63
N LEU A 21 9.76 9.50 -6.50
CA LEU A 21 10.75 9.66 -5.42
C LEU A 21 11.83 8.59 -5.49
N ASN A 22 13.07 8.93 -5.13
CA ASN A 22 14.09 7.92 -4.88
C ASN A 22 13.81 7.19 -3.55
N LYS A 23 14.49 6.06 -3.30
CA LYS A 23 14.23 5.23 -2.09
C LYS A 23 14.52 5.97 -0.78
N GLY A 24 15.55 6.82 -0.76
CA GLY A 24 15.90 7.63 0.41
C GLY A 24 14.81 8.64 0.72
N ASP A 25 14.47 9.48 -0.26
CA ASP A 25 13.44 10.52 -0.10
C ASP A 25 12.09 9.92 0.30
N PHE A 26 11.75 8.75 -0.24
CA PHE A 26 10.51 8.07 0.12
C PHE A 26 10.54 7.50 1.54
N ALA A 27 11.66 6.93 1.99
CA ALA A 27 11.80 6.49 3.38
C ALA A 27 11.66 7.67 4.35
N ASP A 28 12.31 8.79 4.04
CA ASP A 28 12.24 10.01 4.83
C ASP A 28 10.80 10.56 4.87
N LYS A 29 10.10 10.59 3.71
CA LYS A 29 8.67 10.95 3.65
C LYS A 29 7.76 9.99 4.39
N CYS A 30 8.04 8.69 4.37
CA CYS A 30 7.29 7.72 5.16
C CYS A 30 7.52 7.89 6.68
N GLY A 31 8.49 8.70 7.10
CA GLY A 31 8.85 8.88 8.52
C GLY A 31 9.60 7.68 9.10
N ILE A 32 10.35 6.94 8.26
CA ILE A 32 11.06 5.72 8.65
C ILE A 32 12.52 5.76 8.22
N SER A 33 13.37 4.99 8.90
CA SER A 33 14.78 4.87 8.50
C SER A 33 14.94 4.13 7.17
N LYS A 34 16.00 4.45 6.41
CA LYS A 34 16.37 3.75 5.17
C LYS A 34 16.59 2.24 5.39
N SER A 35 17.12 1.87 6.56
CA SER A 35 17.29 0.46 6.95
C SER A 35 15.94 -0.22 7.11
N PHE A 36 15.02 0.39 7.86
CA PHE A 36 13.69 -0.17 8.08
C PHE A 36 12.89 -0.25 6.78
N TYR A 37 12.97 0.77 5.92
CA TYR A 37 12.43 0.72 4.56
C TYR A 37 12.97 -0.50 3.78
N SER A 38 14.28 -0.70 3.79
CA SER A 38 14.92 -1.83 3.12
C SER A 38 14.47 -3.19 3.68
N GLU A 39 14.25 -3.32 4.99
CA GLU A 39 13.70 -4.53 5.60
C GLU A 39 12.28 -4.84 5.11
N ILE A 40 11.44 -3.80 4.99
CA ILE A 40 10.07 -3.92 4.48
C ILE A 40 10.09 -4.38 3.02
N ILE A 41 10.86 -3.71 2.15
CA ILE A 41 10.89 -4.03 0.71
C ILE A 41 11.43 -5.43 0.45
N ASN A 42 12.42 -5.86 1.23
CA ASN A 42 12.98 -7.22 1.12
C ASN A 42 12.13 -8.28 1.86
N LYS A 43 10.92 -7.93 2.35
CA LYS A 43 10.00 -8.81 3.09
C LYS A 43 10.64 -9.46 4.33
N LYS A 44 11.67 -8.84 4.89
CA LYS A 44 12.35 -9.31 6.11
C LYS A 44 11.59 -8.94 7.38
N ARG A 45 10.63 -8.01 7.27
CA ARG A 45 9.83 -7.55 8.40
C ARG A 45 8.38 -7.27 7.98
N ASN A 46 7.44 -7.83 8.74
CA ASN A 46 6.02 -7.52 8.59
C ASN A 46 5.69 -6.22 9.31
N LEU A 47 4.84 -5.40 8.69
CA LEU A 47 4.30 -4.19 9.29
C LEU A 47 3.02 -4.51 10.07
N ASN A 48 2.91 -3.94 11.28
CA ASN A 48 1.63 -3.89 11.97
C ASN A 48 0.76 -2.78 11.37
N VAL A 49 -0.54 -2.79 11.70
CA VAL A 49 -1.50 -1.82 11.16
C VAL A 49 -1.16 -0.38 11.57
N THR A 50 -0.76 -0.16 12.83
CA THR A 50 -0.42 1.19 13.34
C THR A 50 0.76 1.82 12.58
N THR A 51 1.82 1.06 12.30
CA THR A 51 2.94 1.55 11.50
C THR A 51 2.52 1.81 10.06
N LEU A 52 1.63 0.98 9.50
CA LEU A 52 1.11 1.20 8.16
C LEU A 52 0.26 2.48 8.09
N GLU A 53 -0.59 2.74 9.09
CA GLU A 53 -1.38 3.98 9.22
C GLU A 53 -0.49 5.21 9.25
N GLN A 54 0.58 5.18 10.07
CA GLN A 54 1.55 6.27 10.15
C GLN A 54 2.24 6.53 8.81
N ILE A 55 2.72 5.47 8.15
CA ILE A 55 3.35 5.59 6.83
C ILE A 55 2.37 6.20 5.83
N CYS A 56 1.14 5.68 5.76
CA CYS A 56 0.08 6.13 4.87
C CYS A 56 -0.25 7.61 5.09
N SER A 57 -0.39 8.03 6.35
CA SER A 57 -0.60 9.43 6.73
C SER A 57 0.53 10.33 6.27
N ASN A 58 1.80 9.93 6.45
CA ASN A 58 2.95 10.77 6.09
C ASN A 58 3.14 10.94 4.58
N ILE A 59 2.62 10.01 3.78
CA ILE A 59 2.70 10.07 2.31
C ILE A 59 1.39 10.54 1.67
N ASP A 60 0.44 11.05 2.44
CA ASP A 60 -0.87 11.53 1.99
C ASP A 60 -1.62 10.45 1.17
N VAL A 61 -1.67 9.23 1.69
CA VAL A 61 -2.43 8.12 1.09
C VAL A 61 -3.41 7.58 2.13
N PRO A 62 -4.72 7.60 1.88
CA PRO A 62 -5.68 6.97 2.78
C PRO A 62 -5.38 5.47 2.93
N ILE A 63 -5.40 4.96 4.17
CA ILE A 63 -5.02 3.57 4.44
C ILE A 63 -5.93 2.58 3.72
N GLU A 64 -7.21 2.91 3.54
CA GLU A 64 -8.19 2.09 2.82
C GLU A 64 -7.76 1.90 1.36
N ILE A 65 -7.27 2.96 0.72
CA ILE A 65 -6.76 2.93 -0.66
C ILE A 65 -5.47 2.14 -0.74
N PHE A 66 -4.59 2.30 0.25
CA PHE A 66 -3.39 1.48 0.35
C PHE A 66 -3.73 0.00 0.46
N ILE A 67 -4.61 -0.37 1.39
CA ILE A 67 -5.03 -1.76 1.62
C ILE A 67 -5.60 -2.34 0.34
N LEU A 68 -6.50 -1.61 -0.31
CA LEU A 68 -7.16 -2.08 -1.53
C LEU A 68 -6.17 -2.31 -2.69
N LYS A 69 -5.14 -1.45 -2.82
CA LYS A 69 -4.01 -1.68 -3.74
C LYS A 69 -3.16 -2.89 -3.33
N ALA A 70 -2.97 -3.10 -2.01
CA ALA A 70 -2.14 -4.15 -1.46
C ALA A 70 -2.81 -5.52 -1.38
N ILE A 71 -4.12 -5.64 -1.63
CA ILE A 71 -4.79 -6.94 -1.61
C ILE A 71 -4.15 -7.90 -2.60
N ASN A 72 -3.64 -9.02 -2.07
CA ASN A 72 -3.18 -10.14 -2.86
C ASN A 72 -4.38 -11.07 -3.15
N GLU A 73 -4.90 -11.00 -4.37
CA GLU A 73 -6.05 -11.79 -4.84
C GLU A 73 -5.82 -13.30 -4.65
N ASP A 74 -4.59 -13.78 -4.88
CA ASP A 74 -4.23 -15.21 -4.79
C ASP A 74 -4.28 -15.73 -3.34
N LYS A 75 -4.21 -14.83 -2.35
CA LYS A 75 -4.31 -15.17 -0.92
C LYS A 75 -5.74 -15.06 -0.37
N ILE A 76 -6.73 -14.73 -1.20
CA ILE A 76 -8.14 -14.68 -0.82
C ILE A 76 -8.74 -16.07 -1.02
N GLU A 77 -9.04 -16.76 0.07
CA GLU A 77 -9.64 -18.11 0.05
C GLU A 77 -11.11 -18.09 -0.37
N ASP A 78 -11.85 -17.06 0.04
CA ASP A 78 -13.27 -16.88 -0.26
C ASP A 78 -13.47 -16.49 -1.75
N PRO A 79 -14.17 -17.31 -2.56
CA PRO A 79 -14.37 -17.05 -3.99
C PRO A 79 -15.15 -15.77 -4.29
N GLU A 80 -16.15 -15.42 -3.48
CA GLU A 80 -16.96 -14.21 -3.67
C GLU A 80 -16.14 -12.96 -3.37
N ARG A 81 -15.35 -12.98 -2.28
CA ARG A 81 -14.43 -11.88 -1.97
C ARG A 81 -13.37 -11.71 -3.05
N ARG A 82 -12.87 -12.82 -3.62
CA ARG A 82 -11.92 -12.79 -4.74
C ARG A 82 -12.54 -12.18 -5.99
N ARG A 83 -13.77 -12.58 -6.33
CA ARG A 83 -14.58 -12.04 -7.43
C ARG A 83 -14.77 -10.53 -7.29
N LEU A 84 -15.18 -10.05 -6.11
CA LEU A 84 -15.36 -8.62 -5.82
C LEU A 84 -14.06 -7.81 -6.03
N VAL A 85 -12.93 -8.31 -5.53
CA VAL A 85 -11.63 -7.64 -5.72
C VAL A 85 -11.28 -7.54 -7.21
N ARG A 86 -11.53 -8.60 -7.97
CA ARG A 86 -11.31 -8.63 -9.42
C ARG A 86 -12.17 -7.63 -10.17
N GLU A 87 -13.43 -7.45 -9.76
CA GLU A 87 -14.36 -6.50 -10.37
C GLU A 87 -14.01 -5.04 -10.01
N ILE A 88 -13.57 -4.78 -8.78
CA ILE A 88 -13.23 -3.43 -8.33
C ILE A 88 -11.89 -2.97 -8.92
N ARG A 89 -10.93 -3.88 -9.11
CA ARG A 89 -9.54 -3.57 -9.51
C ARG A 89 -9.41 -2.67 -10.75
N PRO A 90 -10.13 -2.89 -11.87
CA PRO A 90 -10.07 -2.00 -13.05
C PRO A 90 -10.54 -0.57 -12.78
N HIS A 91 -11.38 -0.37 -11.75
CA HIS A 91 -11.93 0.93 -11.39
C HIS A 91 -11.07 1.69 -10.37
N MET A 92 -10.07 1.02 -9.77
CA MET A 92 -9.27 1.57 -8.68
C MET A 92 -8.56 2.87 -9.02
N LYS A 93 -8.02 2.99 -10.24
CA LYS A 93 -7.38 4.23 -10.68
C LYS A 93 -8.38 5.39 -10.66
N LYS A 94 -9.58 5.20 -11.23
CA LYS A 94 -10.62 6.23 -11.26
C LYS A 94 -11.07 6.63 -9.86
N ILE A 95 -11.24 5.66 -8.95
CA ILE A 95 -11.59 5.93 -7.55
C ILE A 95 -10.49 6.73 -6.86
N THR A 96 -9.24 6.33 -7.07
CA THR A 96 -8.07 6.99 -6.48
C THR A 96 -7.95 8.44 -6.99
N ASP A 97 -8.04 8.64 -8.31
CA ASP A 97 -8.00 9.96 -8.94
C ASP A 97 -9.16 10.84 -8.47
N LEU A 98 -10.36 10.29 -8.32
CA LEU A 98 -11.53 10.98 -7.79
C LEU A 98 -11.26 11.48 -6.36
N LEU A 99 -10.77 10.61 -5.47
CA LEU A 99 -10.52 10.97 -4.08
C LEU A 99 -9.41 12.03 -3.94
N TYR A 100 -8.32 11.89 -4.71
CA TYR A 100 -7.25 12.90 -4.71
C TYR A 100 -7.64 14.21 -5.40
N SER A 101 -8.67 14.24 -6.25
CA SER A 101 -9.15 15.50 -6.85
C SER A 101 -9.88 16.41 -5.86
N PHE A 102 -10.24 15.89 -4.67
CA PHE A 102 -10.92 16.63 -3.60
C PHE A 102 -10.00 16.96 -2.42
N SER A 103 -8.70 16.65 -2.49
CA SER A 103 -7.68 16.95 -1.47
C SER A 103 -6.70 18.00 -1.97
#